data_AF-A0A0X8P3X7-F1
#
_entry.id   AF-A0A0X8P3X7-F1
#
_cell.length_a   1.000
_cell.length_b   1.000
_cell.length_c   1.000
_cell.angle_alpha   90.00
_cell.angle_beta   90.00
_cell.angle_gamma   90.00
#
_symmetry.space_group_name_H-M   'P 1'
#
loop_
_entity.id
_entity.type
_entity.pdbx_description
1 polymer ?
#
loop_
_entity_poly.entity_id
_entity_poly.type
_entity_poly.pdbx_seq_one_letter_code
_entity_poly.pdbx_strand_id
1 'polypeptide(L)'
;MRAKSIFAVPSSLSDAERQQRRHALVRLSLAWLAMMQVMMFAWPGYLRHEGIPKDALDTLDWAIVLMNWASLALTVPVVLYSAWPIWRHAGANLRQGRAGMDVPVALGIVAAFIPSVYATCTGHGEVYFDSVTMFVAFLLTARYLELCARQSFGGTAGGQRHARVEAQRQRLGAGADRLASRFVMAQVALALGAAAAWAYIDPAHSIPVMVALLVMSCPCAMSMAVPTAMASAHSALAAHPSMPDAALDALLAQAQRKARQNLHGSLVWHLLMTPLALVGWVTPWLAAITMLVSSLAVAYNSWRLSRQDWSGSLAPGGALEAAP
;
A
#
# COMPACT_ATOMS: atom_id res chain seq x y z
N MET A 1 17.94 6.75 -26.08
CA MET A 1 18.33 7.40 -24.80
C MET A 1 17.87 6.51 -23.66
N ARG A 2 18.74 6.18 -22.68
CA ARG A 2 18.35 5.33 -21.52
C ARG A 2 17.26 6.03 -20.72
N ALA A 3 16.18 5.32 -20.40
CA ALA A 3 15.12 5.81 -19.52
C ALA A 3 15.75 6.33 -18.21
N LYS A 4 15.57 7.63 -17.91
CA LYS A 4 16.01 8.18 -16.63
C LYS A 4 15.26 7.44 -15.52
N SER A 5 16.00 6.91 -14.55
CA SER A 5 15.41 6.25 -13.39
C SER A 5 14.42 7.19 -12.71
N ILE A 6 13.24 6.69 -12.35
CA ILE A 6 12.24 7.38 -11.50
C ILE A 6 12.89 7.84 -10.18
N PHE A 7 13.93 7.13 -9.74
CA PHE A 7 14.67 7.47 -8.54
C PHE A 7 15.75 8.54 -8.75
N ALA A 8 16.06 8.92 -9.99
CA ALA A 8 16.94 10.06 -10.23
C ALA A 8 16.29 11.35 -9.68
N VAL A 9 17.09 12.23 -9.09
CA VAL A 9 16.63 13.55 -8.64
C VAL A 9 16.79 14.52 -9.81
N PRO A 10 15.72 15.08 -10.39
CA PRO A 10 15.87 16.06 -11.45
C PRO A 10 16.56 17.32 -10.96
N SER A 11 17.42 17.87 -11.81
CA SER A 11 18.12 19.13 -11.52
C SER A 11 17.17 20.32 -11.41
N SER A 12 15.99 20.24 -12.03
CA SER A 12 14.97 21.28 -12.08
C SER A 12 14.05 21.37 -10.85
N LEU A 13 14.21 20.47 -9.86
CA LEU A 13 13.45 20.56 -8.60
C LEU A 13 13.93 21.72 -7.74
N SER A 14 12.97 22.48 -7.19
CA SER A 14 13.20 23.50 -6.18
C SER A 14 13.74 22.90 -4.87
N ASP A 15 14.41 23.71 -4.05
CA ASP A 15 14.95 23.24 -2.77
C ASP A 15 13.87 22.73 -1.81
N ALA A 16 12.67 23.34 -1.83
CA ALA A 16 11.52 22.89 -1.06
C ALA A 16 11.07 21.48 -1.48
N GLU A 17 11.01 21.19 -2.78
CA GLU A 17 10.64 19.86 -3.29
C GLU A 17 11.70 18.81 -2.96
N ARG A 18 12.99 19.17 -3.03
CA ARG A 18 14.10 18.30 -2.62
C ARG A 18 14.03 17.99 -1.12
N GLN A 19 13.74 18.98 -0.28
CA GLN A 19 13.57 18.80 1.15
C GLN A 19 12.37 17.90 1.46
N GLN A 20 11.24 18.09 0.77
CA GLN A 20 10.07 17.22 0.89
C GLN A 20 10.41 15.76 0.57
N ARG A 21 11.18 15.51 -0.50
CA ARG A 21 11.61 14.16 -0.87
C ARG A 21 12.51 13.52 0.18
N ARG A 22 13.47 14.27 0.73
CA ARG A 22 14.35 13.81 1.82
C ARG A 22 13.54 13.45 3.06
N HIS A 23 12.63 14.31 3.49
CA HIS A 23 11.77 14.03 4.66
C HIS A 23 10.87 12.81 4.45
N ALA A 24 10.35 12.61 3.23
CA ALA A 24 9.56 11.42 2.91
C ALA A 24 10.41 10.14 3.00
N LEU A 25 11.64 10.17 2.48
CA LEU A 25 12.56 9.04 2.54
C LEU A 25 12.98 8.70 3.98
N VAL A 26 13.27 9.69 4.83
CA VAL A 26 13.61 9.44 6.24
C VAL A 26 12.46 8.77 6.99
N ARG A 27 11.22 9.27 6.83
CA ARG A 27 10.02 8.64 7.43
C ARG A 27 9.82 7.21 6.95
N LEU A 28 10.01 6.98 5.65
CA LEU A 28 9.92 5.67 5.03
C LEU A 28 10.97 4.71 5.62
N SER A 29 12.24 5.11 5.65
CA SER A 29 13.33 4.30 6.18
C SER A 29 13.11 3.92 7.64
N LEU A 30 12.68 4.89 8.47
CA LEU A 30 12.36 4.62 9.87
C LEU A 30 11.20 3.61 10.00
N ALA A 31 10.13 3.77 9.20
CA ALA A 31 9.00 2.87 9.23
C ALA A 31 9.37 1.43 8.83
N TRP A 32 10.19 1.26 7.79
CA TRP A 32 10.66 -0.07 7.36
C TRP A 32 11.59 -0.72 8.38
N LEU A 33 12.52 0.04 8.95
CA LEU A 33 13.44 -0.48 9.96
C LEU A 33 12.66 -0.93 11.21
N ALA A 34 11.74 -0.10 11.69
CA ALA A 34 10.87 -0.47 12.81
C ALA A 34 9.99 -1.68 12.48
N MET A 35 9.36 -1.73 11.30
CA MET A 35 8.55 -2.87 10.86
C MET A 35 9.35 -4.18 10.92
N MET A 36 10.58 -4.22 10.40
CA MET A 36 11.41 -5.44 10.44
C MET A 36 11.70 -5.90 11.87
N GLN A 37 12.05 -4.97 12.76
CA GLN A 37 12.35 -5.30 14.16
C GLN A 37 11.10 -5.74 14.93
N VAL A 38 9.99 -5.03 14.76
CA VAL A 38 8.72 -5.36 15.44
C VAL A 38 8.17 -6.71 14.96
N MET A 39 8.27 -7.03 13.66
CA MET A 39 7.90 -8.37 13.18
C MET A 39 8.78 -9.47 13.77
N MET A 40 10.08 -9.22 13.94
CA MET A 40 10.98 -10.16 14.60
C MET A 40 10.59 -10.37 16.08
N PHE A 41 10.21 -9.30 16.78
CA PHE A 41 9.80 -9.35 18.18
C PHE A 41 8.40 -9.92 18.40
N ALA A 42 7.53 -9.93 17.37
CA ALA A 42 6.22 -10.60 17.44
C ALA A 42 6.32 -12.13 17.39
N TRP A 43 7.46 -12.69 16.97
CA TRP A 43 7.66 -14.14 16.78
C TRP A 43 7.37 -15.01 18.02
N PRO A 44 7.81 -14.67 19.25
CA PRO A 44 7.49 -15.47 20.44
C PRO A 44 5.99 -15.58 20.70
N GLY A 45 5.21 -14.53 20.37
CA GLY A 45 3.75 -14.56 20.47
C GLY A 45 3.12 -15.56 19.50
N TYR A 46 3.63 -15.63 18.26
CA TYR A 46 3.17 -16.61 17.27
C TYR A 46 3.57 -18.05 17.59
N LEU A 47 4.67 -18.27 18.33
CA LEU A 47 5.10 -19.60 18.76
C LEU A 47 4.32 -20.12 19.96
N ARG A 48 3.57 -19.28 20.68
CA ARG A 48 2.77 -19.68 21.84
C ARG A 48 1.60 -20.55 21.39
N HIS A 49 1.76 -21.87 21.49
CA HIS A 49 0.69 -22.84 21.26
C HIS A 49 0.50 -23.76 22.47
N GLU A 50 -0.70 -24.30 22.66
CA GLU A 50 -1.11 -25.04 23.87
C GLU A 50 -0.29 -26.31 24.19
N GLY A 51 0.56 -26.79 23.26
CA GLY A 51 1.39 -28.00 23.41
C GLY A 51 2.80 -27.81 24.02
N ILE A 52 3.17 -26.63 24.55
CA ILE A 52 4.53 -26.38 25.09
C ILE A 52 4.63 -26.80 26.58
N PRO A 53 5.73 -27.45 27.01
CA PRO A 53 6.01 -27.73 28.43
C PRO A 53 5.90 -26.49 29.33
N LYS A 54 5.35 -26.63 30.54
CA LYS A 54 5.04 -25.49 31.44
C LYS A 54 6.26 -24.64 31.81
N ASP A 55 7.42 -25.26 31.95
CA ASP A 55 8.73 -24.64 32.19
C ASP A 55 9.22 -23.80 30.99
N ALA A 56 8.92 -24.23 29.77
CA ALA A 56 9.18 -23.44 28.57
C ALA A 56 8.15 -22.31 28.36
N LEU A 57 6.91 -22.46 28.87
CA LEU A 57 5.89 -21.40 28.81
C LEU A 57 6.23 -20.19 29.69
N ASP A 58 6.75 -20.39 30.90
CA ASP A 58 7.10 -19.27 31.80
C ASP A 58 8.24 -18.42 31.24
N THR A 59 9.23 -19.04 30.59
CA THR A 59 10.32 -18.32 29.91
C THR A 59 9.83 -17.60 28.65
N LEU A 60 8.88 -18.20 27.92
CA LEU A 60 8.24 -17.60 26.74
C LEU A 60 7.37 -16.40 27.14
N ASP A 61 6.65 -16.47 28.26
CA ASP A 61 5.78 -15.39 28.74
C ASP A 61 6.59 -14.16 29.18
N TRP A 62 7.71 -14.36 29.89
CA TRP A 62 8.66 -13.27 30.16
C TRP A 62 9.23 -12.65 28.87
N ALA A 63 9.62 -13.50 27.90
CA ALA A 63 10.11 -13.03 26.62
C ALA A 63 9.05 -12.23 25.86
N ILE A 64 7.79 -12.68 25.83
CA ILE A 64 6.66 -11.99 25.20
C ILE A 64 6.46 -10.61 25.81
N VAL A 65 6.44 -10.49 27.14
CA VAL A 65 6.26 -9.19 27.82
C VAL A 65 7.40 -8.24 27.45
N LEU A 66 8.66 -8.70 27.52
CA LEU A 66 9.82 -7.89 27.16
C LEU A 66 9.79 -7.46 25.69
N MET A 67 9.45 -8.37 24.78
CA MET A 67 9.34 -8.10 23.35
C MET A 67 8.16 -7.16 23.03
N ASN A 68 7.07 -7.21 23.78
CA ASN A 68 5.93 -6.28 23.64
C ASN A 68 6.33 -4.85 24.02
N TRP A 69 7.06 -4.69 25.12
CA TRP A 69 7.62 -3.38 25.50
C TRP A 69 8.61 -2.85 24.48
N ALA A 70 9.50 -3.70 23.95
CA ALA A 70 10.41 -3.32 22.86
C ALA A 70 9.64 -2.92 21.59
N SER A 71 8.62 -3.68 21.23
CA SER A 71 7.75 -3.42 20.08
C SER A 71 6.98 -2.11 20.23
N LEU A 72 6.46 -1.81 21.42
CA LEU A 72 5.82 -0.55 21.75
C LEU A 72 6.79 0.61 21.55
N ALA A 73 7.99 0.52 22.13
CA ALA A 73 9.01 1.57 22.04
C ALA A 73 9.40 1.89 20.59
N LEU A 74 9.48 0.87 19.72
CA LEU A 74 9.76 1.04 18.29
C LEU A 74 8.55 1.53 17.48
N THR A 75 7.33 1.18 17.89
CA THR A 75 6.11 1.56 17.16
C THR A 75 5.69 3.00 17.42
N VAL A 76 5.93 3.52 18.63
CA VAL A 76 5.63 4.92 18.99
C VAL A 76 6.19 5.94 17.98
N PRO A 77 7.49 5.93 17.61
CA PRO A 77 8.01 6.88 16.62
C PRO A 77 7.43 6.64 15.22
N VAL A 78 7.06 5.41 14.85
CA VAL A 78 6.37 5.16 13.57
C VAL A 78 4.99 5.83 13.56
N VAL A 79 4.21 5.66 14.62
CA VAL A 79 2.86 6.21 14.75
C VAL A 79 2.90 7.73 14.87
N LEU A 80 3.81 8.31 15.64
CA LEU A 80 3.86 9.76 15.87
C LEU A 80 4.56 10.52 14.74
N TYR A 81 5.69 10.04 14.25
CA TYR A 81 6.52 10.76 13.28
C TYR A 81 6.33 10.27 11.84
N SER A 82 6.44 8.96 11.59
CA SER A 82 6.34 8.43 10.22
C SER A 82 4.92 8.56 9.65
N ALA A 83 3.91 8.26 10.46
CA ALA A 83 2.49 8.39 10.09
C ALA A 83 1.96 9.84 10.13
N TRP A 84 2.77 10.84 10.48
CA TRP A 84 2.37 12.27 10.48
C TRP A 84 1.62 12.73 9.22
N PRO A 85 2.05 12.39 7.99
CA PRO A 85 1.31 12.76 6.80
C PRO A 85 -0.10 12.19 6.81
N ILE A 86 -0.31 10.96 7.30
CA ILE A 86 -1.61 10.30 7.35
C ILE A 86 -2.55 11.09 8.27
N TRP A 87 -2.12 11.41 9.49
CA TRP A 87 -2.90 12.19 10.45
C TRP A 87 -3.32 13.54 9.89
N ARG A 88 -2.37 14.25 9.25
CA ARG A 88 -2.62 15.57 8.66
C ARG A 88 -3.66 15.52 7.56
N HIS A 89 -3.59 14.53 6.66
CA HIS A 89 -4.56 14.40 5.56
C HIS A 89 -5.92 13.90 6.06
N ALA A 90 -5.95 12.96 7.00
CA ALA A 90 -7.19 12.51 7.64
C ALA A 90 -7.93 13.66 8.33
N GLY A 91 -7.22 14.46 9.13
CA GLY A 91 -7.80 15.64 9.80
C GLY A 91 -8.28 16.71 8.82
N ALA A 92 -7.55 16.95 7.74
CA ALA A 92 -7.98 17.89 6.69
C ALA A 92 -9.23 17.40 5.95
N ASN A 93 -9.28 16.12 5.58
CA ASN A 93 -10.43 15.50 4.92
C ASN A 93 -11.68 15.54 5.79
N LEU A 94 -11.54 15.23 7.08
CA LEU A 94 -12.65 15.26 8.04
C LEU A 94 -13.22 16.68 8.21
N ARG A 95 -12.35 17.70 8.31
CA ARG A 95 -12.77 19.11 8.36
C ARG A 95 -13.50 19.58 7.10
N GLN A 96 -13.22 18.96 5.96
CA GLN A 96 -13.87 19.26 4.68
C GLN A 96 -15.13 18.42 4.43
N GLY A 97 -15.56 17.61 5.41
CA GLY A 97 -16.73 16.72 5.26
C GLY A 97 -16.53 15.60 4.24
N ARG A 98 -15.28 15.24 3.91
CA ARG A 98 -14.94 14.20 2.93
C ARG A 98 -14.30 13.01 3.62
N ALA A 99 -14.81 11.80 3.36
CA ALA A 99 -14.16 10.56 3.76
C ALA A 99 -13.09 10.16 2.73
N GLY A 100 -11.93 10.83 2.74
CA GLY A 100 -10.77 10.42 1.95
C GLY A 100 -10.14 9.13 2.49
N MET A 101 -9.37 8.41 1.68
CA MET A 101 -8.71 7.12 2.02
C MET A 101 -7.92 7.18 3.33
N ASP A 102 -7.44 8.36 3.71
CA ASP A 102 -6.62 8.55 4.91
C ASP A 102 -7.41 8.45 6.22
N VAL A 103 -8.74 8.66 6.20
CA VAL A 103 -9.57 8.59 7.41
C VAL A 103 -9.77 7.15 7.90
N PRO A 104 -10.22 6.19 7.06
CA PRO A 104 -10.28 4.78 7.47
C PRO A 104 -8.91 4.23 7.89
N VAL A 105 -7.85 4.64 7.18
CA VAL A 105 -6.47 4.27 7.50
C VAL A 105 -6.05 4.76 8.88
N ALA A 106 -6.24 6.05 9.15
CA ALA A 106 -5.91 6.65 10.45
C ALA A 106 -6.68 5.96 11.57
N LEU A 107 -7.97 5.66 11.36
CA LEU A 107 -8.80 4.93 12.31
C LEU A 107 -8.26 3.52 12.56
N GLY A 108 -7.85 2.79 11.52
CA GLY A 108 -7.25 1.46 11.66
C GLY A 108 -5.96 1.47 12.48
N ILE A 109 -5.08 2.46 12.25
CA ILE A 109 -3.86 2.62 13.05
C ILE A 109 -4.20 2.86 14.53
N VAL A 110 -5.16 3.74 14.83
CA VAL A 110 -5.59 4.01 16.22
C VAL A 110 -6.23 2.77 16.85
N ALA A 111 -7.12 2.09 16.11
CA ALA A 111 -7.86 0.93 16.57
C ALA A 111 -6.97 -0.28 16.84
N ALA A 112 -5.83 -0.41 16.16
CA ALA A 112 -4.83 -1.43 16.46
C ALA A 112 -3.85 -0.98 17.55
N PHE A 113 -3.42 0.29 17.53
CA PHE A 113 -2.39 0.79 18.43
C PHE A 113 -2.88 0.94 19.89
N ILE A 114 -4.05 1.54 20.12
CA ILE A 114 -4.53 1.80 21.49
C ILE A 114 -4.77 0.50 22.28
N PRO A 115 -5.49 -0.51 21.75
CA PRO A 115 -5.64 -1.78 22.46
C PRO A 115 -4.32 -2.50 22.69
N SER A 116 -3.38 -2.42 21.74
CA SER A 116 -2.04 -3.02 21.89
C SER A 116 -1.23 -2.37 23.01
N VAL A 117 -1.31 -1.03 23.15
CA VAL A 117 -0.70 -0.31 24.28
C VAL A 117 -1.33 -0.77 25.59
N TYR A 118 -2.67 -0.83 25.64
CA TYR A 118 -3.40 -1.29 26.82
C TYR A 118 -2.98 -2.72 27.22
N ALA A 119 -2.96 -3.66 26.27
CA ALA A 119 -2.54 -5.04 26.50
C ALA A 119 -1.08 -5.15 26.96
N THR A 120 -0.18 -4.29 26.44
CA THR A 120 1.22 -4.25 26.87
C THR A 120 1.36 -3.75 28.31
N CYS A 121 0.56 -2.75 28.71
CA CYS A 121 0.58 -2.20 30.06
C CYS A 121 -0.07 -3.12 31.10
N THR A 122 -1.16 -3.79 30.74
CA THR A 122 -1.85 -4.72 31.64
C THR A 122 -1.21 -6.10 31.68
N GLY A 123 -0.45 -6.48 30.63
CA GLY A 123 0.05 -7.84 30.45
C GLY A 123 -1.03 -8.82 29.99
N HIS A 124 -2.23 -8.34 29.68
CA HIS A 124 -3.38 -9.16 29.27
C HIS A 124 -3.90 -8.71 27.91
N GLY A 125 -3.93 -9.64 26.94
CA GLY A 125 -4.49 -9.44 25.62
C GLY A 125 -3.46 -9.58 24.50
N GLU A 126 -3.97 -9.55 23.27
CA GLU A 126 -3.19 -9.66 22.05
C GLU A 126 -2.60 -8.30 21.64
N VAL A 127 -1.38 -8.31 21.10
CA VAL A 127 -0.63 -7.11 20.71
C VAL A 127 -0.39 -7.12 19.21
N TYR A 128 -0.74 -6.02 18.53
CA TYR A 128 -0.74 -5.90 17.06
C TYR A 128 0.18 -4.79 16.53
N PHE A 129 1.30 -4.53 17.22
CA PHE A 129 2.28 -3.51 16.80
C PHE A 129 2.92 -3.81 15.43
N ASP A 130 3.08 -5.09 15.10
CA ASP A 130 3.58 -5.57 13.81
C ASP A 130 2.67 -5.12 12.66
N SER A 131 1.36 -5.27 12.84
CA SER A 131 0.34 -4.88 11.88
C SER A 131 0.33 -3.36 11.67
N VAL A 132 0.46 -2.58 12.75
CA VAL A 132 0.54 -1.11 12.68
C VAL A 132 1.77 -0.64 11.90
N THR A 133 2.95 -1.15 12.25
CA THR A 133 4.21 -0.73 11.62
C THR A 133 4.29 -1.18 10.16
N MET A 134 3.84 -2.39 9.85
CA MET A 134 3.71 -2.90 8.48
C MET A 134 2.81 -2.01 7.62
N PHE A 135 1.64 -1.67 8.14
CA PHE A 135 0.68 -0.85 7.41
C PHE A 135 1.24 0.54 7.07
N VAL A 136 1.87 1.20 8.06
CA VAL A 136 2.50 2.51 7.85
C VAL A 136 3.66 2.42 6.86
N ALA A 137 4.53 1.41 6.96
CA ALA A 137 5.67 1.23 6.07
C ALA A 137 5.25 1.07 4.60
N PHE A 138 4.28 0.19 4.32
CA PHE A 138 3.81 -0.02 2.95
C PHE A 138 3.07 1.20 2.38
N LEU A 139 2.24 1.86 3.17
CA LEU A 139 1.53 3.04 2.71
C LEU A 139 2.47 4.22 2.43
N LEU A 140 3.52 4.40 3.26
CA LEU A 140 4.58 5.37 2.97
C LEU A 140 5.38 4.99 1.73
N THR A 141 5.64 3.71 1.47
CA THR A 141 6.30 3.26 0.24
C THR A 141 5.50 3.71 -0.99
N ALA A 142 4.20 3.41 -1.01
CA ALA A 142 3.32 3.78 -2.11
C ALA A 142 3.34 5.30 -2.36
N ARG A 143 3.22 6.10 -1.28
CA ARG A 143 3.27 7.57 -1.35
C ARG A 143 4.63 8.10 -1.79
N TYR A 144 5.73 7.46 -1.37
CA TYR A 144 7.07 7.86 -1.77
C TYR A 144 7.34 7.56 -3.25
N LEU A 145 6.89 6.40 -3.74
CA LEU A 145 6.96 6.07 -5.17
C LEU A 145 6.12 7.05 -6.01
N GLU A 146 4.93 7.41 -5.52
CA GLU A 146 4.12 8.47 -6.11
C GLU A 146 4.85 9.83 -6.12
N LEU A 147 5.49 10.21 -5.02
CA LEU A 147 6.25 11.46 -4.94
C LEU A 147 7.39 11.48 -5.95
N CYS A 148 8.16 10.38 -6.05
CA CYS A 148 9.24 10.26 -7.02
C CYS A 148 8.72 10.37 -8.45
N ALA A 149 7.60 9.72 -8.77
CA ALA A 149 6.98 9.81 -10.10
C ALA A 149 6.45 11.21 -10.46
N ARG A 150 5.93 11.95 -9.47
CA ARG A 150 5.52 13.36 -9.66
C ARG A 150 6.75 14.25 -9.89
N GLN A 151 7.78 14.06 -9.06
CA GLN A 151 8.95 14.94 -9.02
C GLN A 151 9.97 14.66 -10.11
N SER A 152 10.08 13.43 -10.62
CA SER A 152 11.02 13.06 -11.68
C SER A 152 10.85 13.87 -12.98
N PHE A 153 9.76 14.64 -13.09
CA PHE A 153 9.39 15.36 -14.31
C PHE A 153 8.98 16.83 -14.10
N GLY A 154 9.39 17.48 -12.99
CA GLY A 154 9.11 18.90 -12.74
C GLY A 154 10.07 19.84 -13.48
N GLY A 155 9.61 20.50 -14.54
CA GLY A 155 10.32 21.58 -15.26
C GLY A 155 9.35 22.38 -16.14
N THR A 156 9.71 23.62 -16.50
CA THR A 156 8.86 24.64 -17.16
C THR A 156 8.28 24.26 -18.54
N ALA A 157 8.75 23.19 -19.17
CA ALA A 157 8.24 22.71 -20.47
C ALA A 157 7.00 21.78 -20.38
N GLY A 158 6.58 21.38 -19.17
CA GLY A 158 5.54 20.37 -18.96
C GLY A 158 4.10 20.87 -18.73
N GLY A 159 3.88 22.20 -18.64
CA GLY A 159 2.69 22.80 -18.02
C GLY A 159 1.34 22.14 -18.34
N GLN A 160 0.88 22.21 -19.60
CA GLN A 160 -0.49 21.81 -19.97
C GLN A 160 -0.65 20.29 -20.17
N ARG A 161 0.38 19.61 -20.71
CA ARG A 161 0.34 18.15 -20.95
C ARG A 161 0.45 17.35 -19.65
N HIS A 162 1.29 17.78 -18.70
CA HIS A 162 1.35 17.17 -17.37
C HIS A 162 0.07 17.41 -16.58
N ALA A 163 -0.53 18.62 -16.70
CA ALA A 163 -1.83 18.90 -16.09
C ALA A 163 -2.92 17.95 -16.61
N ARG A 164 -2.92 17.62 -17.92
CA ARG A 164 -3.84 16.61 -18.49
C ARG A 164 -3.64 15.23 -17.86
N VAL A 165 -2.40 14.77 -17.72
CA VAL A 165 -2.13 13.46 -17.10
C VAL A 165 -2.51 13.43 -15.62
N GLU A 166 -2.20 14.50 -14.87
CA GLU A 166 -2.54 14.60 -13.45
C GLU A 166 -4.06 14.74 -13.23
N ALA A 167 -4.78 15.49 -14.07
CA ALA A 167 -6.24 15.57 -14.01
C ALA A 167 -6.89 14.20 -14.25
N GLN A 168 -6.38 13.46 -15.24
CA GLN A 168 -6.83 12.11 -15.53
C GLN A 168 -6.54 11.15 -14.38
N ARG A 169 -5.34 11.25 -13.80
CA ARG A 169 -4.94 10.50 -12.61
C ARG A 169 -5.86 10.77 -11.42
N GLN A 170 -6.17 12.03 -11.13
CA GLN A 170 -7.07 12.40 -10.03
C GLN A 170 -8.47 11.84 -10.23
N ARG A 171 -9.01 11.95 -11.46
CA ARG A 171 -10.34 11.43 -11.80
C ARG A 171 -10.43 9.92 -11.66
N LEU A 172 -9.43 9.18 -12.16
CA LEU A 172 -9.38 7.72 -12.07
C LEU A 172 -9.09 7.26 -10.63
N GLY A 173 -8.17 7.95 -9.95
CA GLY A 173 -7.76 7.66 -8.58
C GLY A 173 -8.93 7.78 -7.62
N ALA A 174 -9.71 8.86 -7.71
CA ALA A 174 -10.91 9.01 -6.88
C ALA A 174 -11.92 7.87 -7.06
N GLY A 175 -12.05 7.33 -8.28
CA GLY A 175 -12.88 6.15 -8.54
C GLY A 175 -12.31 4.87 -7.94
N ALA A 176 -11.00 4.65 -8.13
CA ALA A 176 -10.28 3.50 -7.58
C ALA A 176 -10.31 3.50 -6.05
N ASP A 177 -10.09 4.65 -5.40
CA ASP A 177 -10.11 4.82 -3.95
C ASP A 177 -11.51 4.56 -3.35
N ARG A 178 -12.58 4.99 -4.04
CA ARG A 178 -13.96 4.68 -3.63
C ARG A 178 -14.27 3.19 -3.73
N LEU A 179 -13.75 2.51 -4.76
CA LEU A 179 -13.92 1.07 -4.89
C LEU A 179 -13.10 0.31 -3.82
N ALA A 180 -11.84 0.71 -3.63
CA ALA A 180 -10.95 0.14 -2.63
C ALA A 180 -11.50 0.30 -1.21
N SER A 181 -11.99 1.48 -0.84
CA SER A 181 -12.61 1.72 0.47
C SER A 181 -13.87 0.87 0.71
N ARG A 182 -14.76 0.75 -0.29
CA ARG A 182 -15.92 -0.15 -0.19
C ARG A 182 -15.50 -1.61 -0.04
N PHE A 183 -14.49 -2.04 -0.79
CA PHE A 183 -13.92 -3.38 -0.68
C PHE A 183 -13.35 -3.63 0.73
N VAL A 184 -12.54 -2.71 1.26
CA VAL A 184 -11.99 -2.80 2.63
C VAL A 184 -13.11 -2.92 3.66
N MET A 185 -14.13 -2.06 3.58
CA MET A 185 -15.26 -2.10 4.51
C MET A 185 -16.00 -3.44 4.45
N ALA A 186 -16.24 -3.96 3.24
CA ALA A 186 -16.88 -5.26 3.06
C ALA A 186 -15.99 -6.40 3.62
N GLN A 187 -14.68 -6.35 3.40
CA GLN A 187 -13.75 -7.36 3.88
C GLN A 187 -13.61 -7.35 5.41
N VAL A 188 -13.59 -6.17 6.03
CA VAL A 188 -13.58 -6.03 7.50
C VAL A 188 -14.88 -6.58 8.09
N ALA A 189 -16.03 -6.25 7.52
CA ALA A 189 -17.31 -6.81 7.97
C ALA A 189 -17.34 -8.34 7.81
N LEU A 190 -16.80 -8.85 6.71
CA LEU A 190 -16.66 -10.28 6.46
C LEU A 190 -15.72 -10.96 7.46
N ALA A 191 -14.59 -10.33 7.80
CA ALA A 191 -13.64 -10.85 8.78
C ALA A 191 -14.28 -10.97 10.17
N LEU A 192 -15.04 -9.96 10.60
CA LEU A 192 -15.79 -9.99 11.87
C LEU A 192 -16.88 -11.07 11.85
N GLY A 193 -17.62 -11.19 10.74
CA GLY A 193 -18.63 -12.23 10.58
C GLY A 193 -18.04 -13.64 10.59
N ALA A 194 -16.90 -13.84 9.93
CA ALA A 194 -16.17 -15.11 9.93
C ALA A 194 -15.64 -15.46 11.32
N ALA A 195 -15.07 -14.49 12.04
CA ALA A 195 -14.62 -14.68 13.41
C ALA A 195 -15.76 -15.12 14.33
N ALA A 196 -16.93 -14.46 14.22
CA ALA A 196 -18.12 -14.83 14.98
C ALA A 196 -18.60 -16.25 14.63
N ALA A 197 -18.68 -16.59 13.34
CA ALA A 197 -19.10 -17.92 12.90
C ALA A 197 -18.16 -19.02 13.41
N TRP A 198 -16.85 -18.85 13.24
CA TRP A 198 -15.85 -19.81 13.71
C TRP A 198 -15.79 -19.90 15.24
N ALA A 199 -16.09 -18.83 15.97
CA ALA A 199 -16.17 -18.89 17.43
C ALA A 199 -17.27 -19.85 17.94
N TYR A 200 -18.33 -20.07 17.16
CA TYR A 200 -19.38 -21.06 17.49
C TYR A 200 -19.06 -22.48 17.01
N ILE A 201 -18.28 -22.63 15.93
CA ILE A 201 -18.01 -23.94 15.30
C ILE A 201 -16.75 -24.57 15.89
N ASP A 202 -15.62 -23.84 15.83
CA ASP A 202 -14.31 -24.25 16.34
C ASP A 202 -13.50 -22.99 16.72
N PRO A 203 -13.42 -22.67 18.01
CA PRO A 203 -12.71 -21.49 18.51
C PRO A 203 -11.25 -21.41 18.08
N ALA A 204 -10.59 -22.55 17.84
CA ALA A 204 -9.17 -22.58 17.44
C ALA A 204 -8.92 -21.93 16.07
N HIS A 205 -9.90 -21.99 15.16
CA HIS A 205 -9.81 -21.42 13.81
C HIS A 205 -10.25 -19.96 13.71
N SER A 206 -10.95 -19.43 14.72
CA SER A 206 -11.56 -18.09 14.68
C SER A 206 -10.53 -16.97 14.50
N ILE A 207 -9.49 -16.95 15.34
CA ILE A 207 -8.46 -15.90 15.32
C ILE A 207 -7.61 -15.97 14.04
N PRO A 208 -7.07 -17.14 13.61
CA PRO A 208 -6.29 -17.23 12.37
C PRO A 208 -7.07 -16.82 11.12
N VAL A 209 -8.34 -17.22 10.99
CA VAL A 209 -9.20 -16.85 9.85
C VAL A 209 -9.47 -15.35 9.84
N MET A 210 -9.81 -14.78 10.99
CA MET A 210 -10.03 -13.34 11.14
C MET A 210 -8.79 -12.55 10.73
N VAL A 211 -7.62 -12.91 11.26
CA VAL A 211 -6.35 -12.23 10.96
C VAL A 211 -6.01 -12.36 9.49
N ALA A 212 -6.16 -13.54 8.87
CA ALA A 212 -5.92 -13.73 7.45
C ALA A 212 -6.82 -12.82 6.57
N LEU A 213 -8.12 -12.73 6.90
CA LEU A 213 -9.07 -11.86 6.19
C LEU A 213 -8.76 -10.37 6.39
N LEU A 214 -8.35 -9.97 7.59
CA LEU A 214 -7.94 -8.59 7.88
C LEU A 214 -6.63 -8.22 7.16
N VAL A 215 -5.63 -9.11 7.12
CA VAL A 215 -4.39 -8.91 6.35
C VAL A 215 -4.72 -8.74 4.86
N MET A 216 -5.62 -9.58 4.34
CA MET A 216 -6.09 -9.50 2.95
C MET A 216 -6.94 -8.25 2.65
N SER A 217 -7.46 -7.56 3.67
CA SER A 217 -8.19 -6.31 3.46
C SER A 217 -7.30 -5.17 2.94
N CYS A 218 -5.97 -5.28 3.10
CA CYS A 218 -5.03 -4.24 2.69
C CYS A 218 -5.09 -3.96 1.18
N PRO A 219 -5.67 -2.83 0.73
CA PRO A 219 -5.97 -2.59 -0.68
C PRO A 219 -4.77 -2.01 -1.44
N CYS A 220 -3.54 -2.39 -1.07
CA CYS A 220 -2.31 -1.75 -1.53
C CYS A 220 -2.18 -1.79 -3.06
N ALA A 221 -2.43 -2.96 -3.66
CA ALA A 221 -2.38 -3.14 -5.10
C ALA A 221 -3.48 -2.36 -5.84
N MET A 222 -4.70 -2.28 -5.27
CA MET A 222 -5.81 -1.50 -5.83
C MET A 222 -5.53 0.00 -5.80
N SER A 223 -5.00 0.50 -4.67
CA SER A 223 -4.68 1.91 -4.46
C SER A 223 -3.48 2.36 -5.31
N MET A 224 -2.56 1.43 -5.62
CA MET A 224 -1.42 1.68 -6.51
C MET A 224 -1.73 1.53 -8.01
N ALA A 225 -2.88 0.98 -8.38
CA ALA A 225 -3.21 0.70 -9.78
C ALA A 225 -3.19 1.94 -10.68
N VAL A 226 -3.81 3.04 -10.24
CA VAL A 226 -3.85 4.31 -11.00
C VAL A 226 -2.53 5.08 -10.89
N PRO A 227 -1.94 5.30 -9.69
CA PRO A 227 -0.67 6.02 -9.57
C PRO A 227 0.45 5.39 -10.38
N THR A 228 0.59 4.06 -10.37
CA THR A 228 1.67 3.38 -11.09
C THR A 228 1.49 3.47 -12.62
N ALA A 229 0.26 3.31 -13.12
CA ALA A 229 -0.01 3.41 -14.55
C ALA A 229 0.21 4.84 -15.08
N MET A 230 -0.20 5.86 -14.32
CA MET A 230 0.01 7.26 -14.68
C MET A 230 1.48 7.67 -14.52
N ALA A 231 2.20 7.12 -13.54
CA ALA A 231 3.65 7.28 -13.43
C ALA A 231 4.38 6.74 -14.65
N SER A 232 3.97 5.59 -15.18
CA SER A 232 4.52 5.05 -16.44
C SER A 232 4.19 5.91 -17.65
N ALA A 233 2.98 6.49 -17.70
CA ALA A 233 2.60 7.43 -18.75
C ALA A 233 3.44 8.72 -18.70
N HIS A 234 3.68 9.25 -17.49
CA HIS A 234 4.62 10.35 -17.29
C HIS A 234 6.04 9.99 -17.75
N SER A 235 6.51 8.79 -17.43
CA SER A 235 7.83 8.30 -17.84
C SER A 235 7.96 8.24 -19.37
N ALA A 236 6.93 7.73 -20.06
CA ALA A 236 6.90 7.69 -21.53
C ALA A 236 6.85 9.09 -22.15
N LEU A 237 6.02 9.99 -21.62
CA LEU A 237 5.96 11.39 -22.06
C LEU A 237 7.31 12.12 -21.88
N ALA A 238 7.99 11.87 -20.76
CA ALA A 238 9.28 12.49 -20.49
C ALA A 238 10.43 11.93 -21.36
N ALA A 239 10.34 10.67 -21.77
CA ALA A 239 11.27 10.10 -22.74
C ALA A 239 11.07 10.71 -24.15
N HIS A 240 9.86 11.20 -24.45
CA HIS A 240 9.50 11.78 -25.75
C HIS A 240 8.71 13.10 -25.58
N PRO A 241 9.35 14.20 -25.15
CA PRO A 241 8.67 15.46 -24.81
C PRO A 241 7.89 16.07 -25.98
N SER A 242 8.37 15.86 -27.20
CA SER A 242 7.82 16.38 -28.46
C SER A 242 6.81 15.46 -29.13
N MET A 243 6.25 14.46 -28.43
CA MET A 243 5.22 13.58 -29.02
C MET A 243 3.99 14.36 -29.52
N PRO A 244 3.37 13.97 -30.65
CA PRO A 244 2.15 14.59 -31.13
C PRO A 244 1.02 14.42 -30.12
N ASP A 245 0.04 15.33 -30.11
CA ASP A 245 -1.11 15.21 -29.18
C ASP A 245 -1.90 13.91 -29.39
N ALA A 246 -1.98 13.40 -30.62
CA ALA A 246 -2.58 12.10 -30.91
C ALA A 246 -1.84 10.93 -30.22
N ALA A 247 -0.51 10.97 -30.16
CA ALA A 247 0.29 9.97 -29.46
C ALA A 247 0.14 10.09 -27.94
N LEU A 248 0.04 11.32 -27.42
CA LEU A 248 -0.28 11.57 -26.01
C LEU A 248 -1.66 11.02 -25.63
N ASP A 249 -2.67 11.21 -26.46
CA ASP A 249 -4.01 10.67 -26.24
C ASP A 249 -4.01 9.13 -26.27
N ALA A 250 -3.28 8.52 -27.19
CA ALA A 250 -3.09 7.08 -27.24
C ALA A 250 -2.37 6.54 -25.99
N LEU A 251 -1.32 7.24 -25.52
CA LEU A 251 -0.60 6.92 -24.29
C LEU A 251 -1.50 7.01 -23.06
N LEU A 252 -2.28 8.08 -22.94
CA LEU A 252 -3.23 8.27 -21.84
C LEU A 252 -4.35 7.21 -21.86
N ALA A 253 -4.85 6.84 -23.03
CA ALA A 253 -5.83 5.77 -23.18
C ALA A 253 -5.24 4.40 -22.80
N GLN A 254 -3.99 4.12 -23.18
CA GLN A 254 -3.28 2.91 -22.76
C GLN A 254 -3.04 2.87 -21.25
N ALA A 255 -2.61 3.99 -20.66
CA ALA A 255 -2.42 4.12 -19.22
C ALA A 255 -3.73 3.92 -18.46
N GLN A 256 -4.85 4.44 -18.97
CA GLN A 256 -6.20 4.17 -18.45
C GLN A 256 -6.56 2.69 -18.50
N ARG A 257 -6.34 2.02 -19.64
CA ARG A 257 -6.60 0.58 -19.77
C ARG A 257 -5.76 -0.22 -18.78
N LYS A 258 -4.46 0.09 -18.65
CA LYS A 258 -3.56 -0.55 -17.68
C LYS A 258 -4.00 -0.31 -16.23
N ALA A 259 -4.40 0.91 -15.89
CA ALA A 259 -4.92 1.23 -14.56
C ALA A 259 -6.17 0.40 -14.23
N ARG A 260 -7.11 0.27 -15.18
CA ARG A 260 -8.32 -0.55 -15.02
C ARG A 260 -8.00 -2.04 -14.93
N GLN A 261 -7.09 -2.55 -15.76
CA GLN A 261 -6.62 -3.93 -15.71
C GLN A 261 -5.99 -4.26 -14.36
N ASN A 262 -5.14 -3.37 -13.84
CA ASN A 262 -4.50 -3.52 -12.53
C ASN A 262 -5.53 -3.51 -11.40
N LEU A 263 -6.47 -2.57 -11.44
CA LEU A 263 -7.51 -2.44 -10.43
C LEU A 263 -8.43 -3.67 -10.40
N HIS A 264 -8.96 -4.08 -11.56
CA HIS A 264 -9.84 -5.25 -11.65
C HIS A 264 -9.09 -6.56 -11.42
N GLY A 265 -7.87 -6.70 -11.94
CA GLY A 265 -7.05 -7.89 -11.69
C GLY A 265 -6.73 -8.07 -10.21
N SER A 266 -6.40 -6.98 -9.51
CA SER A 266 -6.21 -7.01 -8.07
C SER A 266 -7.51 -7.35 -7.34
N LEU A 267 -8.65 -6.74 -7.69
CA LEU A 267 -9.93 -7.05 -7.08
C LEU A 267 -10.34 -8.52 -7.27
N VAL A 268 -10.23 -9.04 -8.49
CA VAL A 268 -10.53 -10.45 -8.80
C VAL A 268 -9.65 -11.38 -7.99
N TRP A 269 -8.35 -11.09 -7.88
CA TRP A 269 -7.43 -11.87 -7.06
C TRP A 269 -7.88 -11.95 -5.60
N HIS A 270 -8.32 -10.83 -5.01
CA HIS A 270 -8.83 -10.82 -3.64
C HIS A 270 -10.14 -11.59 -3.49
N LEU A 271 -11.06 -11.44 -4.44
CA LEU A 271 -12.33 -12.17 -4.43
C LEU A 271 -12.13 -13.69 -4.56
N LEU A 272 -11.08 -14.14 -5.27
CA LEU A 272 -10.71 -15.55 -5.37
C LEU A 272 -10.05 -16.07 -4.08
N MET A 273 -9.21 -15.26 -3.42
CA MET A 273 -8.50 -15.68 -2.20
C MET A 273 -9.37 -15.62 -0.94
N THR A 274 -10.37 -14.74 -0.91
CA THR A 274 -11.29 -14.57 0.23
C THR A 274 -12.03 -15.86 0.64
N PRO A 275 -12.65 -16.66 -0.26
CA PRO A 275 -13.29 -17.91 0.13
C PRO A 275 -12.28 -18.94 0.67
N LEU A 276 -11.06 -18.97 0.13
CA LEU A 276 -10.00 -19.87 0.64
C LEU A 276 -9.58 -19.47 2.06
N ALA A 277 -9.53 -18.17 2.35
CA ALA A 277 -9.28 -17.66 3.70
C ALA A 277 -10.45 -17.96 4.66
N LEU A 278 -11.70 -17.84 4.21
CA LEU A 278 -12.89 -18.17 5.00
C LEU A 278 -12.92 -19.63 5.47
N VAL A 279 -12.42 -20.55 4.64
CA VAL A 279 -12.33 -21.99 4.95
C VAL A 279 -11.08 -22.30 5.80
N GLY A 280 -10.21 -21.32 6.07
CA GLY A 280 -8.99 -21.50 6.86
C GLY A 280 -7.81 -22.12 6.10
N TRP A 281 -7.88 -22.23 4.77
CA TRP A 281 -6.77 -22.73 3.96
C TRP A 281 -5.67 -21.69 3.73
N VAL A 282 -5.98 -20.41 3.93
CA VAL A 282 -5.01 -19.32 3.80
C VAL A 282 -4.59 -18.87 5.18
N THR A 283 -3.35 -19.16 5.53
CA THR A 283 -2.72 -18.66 6.75
C THR A 283 -2.32 -17.17 6.60
N PRO A 284 -2.13 -16.44 7.72
CA PRO A 284 -1.74 -15.03 7.68
C PRO A 284 -0.46 -14.73 6.88
N TRP A 285 0.57 -15.58 6.99
CA TRP A 285 1.82 -15.40 6.25
C TRP A 285 1.64 -15.63 4.73
N LEU A 286 0.79 -16.60 4.36
CA LEU A 286 0.46 -16.86 2.97
C LEU A 286 -0.32 -15.68 2.38
N ALA A 287 -1.27 -15.13 3.15
CA ALA A 287 -1.98 -13.90 2.77
C ALA A 287 -0.98 -12.76 2.47
N ALA A 288 -0.01 -12.52 3.35
CA ALA A 288 1.01 -11.48 3.14
C ALA A 288 1.82 -11.67 1.84
N ILE A 289 2.25 -12.90 1.53
CA ILE A 289 2.96 -13.20 0.27
C ILE A 289 2.08 -12.90 -0.94
N THR A 290 0.82 -13.34 -0.91
CA THR A 290 -0.10 -13.10 -2.04
C THR A 290 -0.36 -11.61 -2.28
N MET A 291 -0.41 -10.79 -1.22
CA MET A 291 -0.55 -9.34 -1.31
C MET A 291 0.67 -8.68 -1.95
N LEU A 292 1.88 -9.13 -1.59
CA LEU A 292 3.12 -8.68 -2.21
C LEU A 292 3.16 -9.03 -3.70
N VAL A 293 2.82 -10.26 -4.06
CA VAL A 293 2.77 -10.73 -5.46
C VAL A 293 1.78 -9.90 -6.28
N SER A 294 0.58 -9.64 -5.76
CA SER A 294 -0.41 -8.79 -6.43
C SER A 294 0.11 -7.38 -6.68
N SER A 295 0.76 -6.77 -5.68
CA SER A 295 1.34 -5.43 -5.78
C SER A 295 2.49 -5.35 -6.80
N LEU A 296 3.36 -6.37 -6.82
CA LEU A 296 4.44 -6.50 -7.81
C LEU A 296 3.89 -6.69 -9.22
N ALA A 297 2.84 -7.49 -9.40
CA ALA A 297 2.18 -7.70 -10.69
C ALA A 297 1.60 -6.39 -11.25
N VAL A 298 0.93 -5.59 -10.41
CA VAL A 298 0.43 -4.26 -10.76
C VAL A 298 1.57 -3.32 -11.19
N ALA A 299 2.65 -3.27 -10.40
CA ALA A 299 3.82 -2.44 -10.71
C ALA A 299 4.49 -2.87 -12.02
N TYR A 300 4.65 -4.19 -12.24
CA TYR A 300 5.22 -4.75 -13.46
C TYR A 300 4.38 -4.45 -14.69
N ASN A 301 3.06 -4.66 -14.62
CA ASN A 301 2.16 -4.37 -15.74
C ASN A 301 2.15 -2.88 -16.11
N SER A 302 2.19 -1.99 -15.12
CA SER A 302 2.38 -0.56 -15.32
C SER A 302 3.75 -0.26 -15.95
N TRP A 303 4.83 -0.86 -15.45
CA TRP A 303 6.20 -0.61 -15.93
C TRP A 303 6.38 -0.95 -17.42
N ARG A 304 5.73 -2.01 -17.92
CA ARG A 304 5.75 -2.38 -19.35
C ARG A 304 5.33 -1.22 -20.27
N LEU A 305 4.39 -0.37 -19.85
CA LEU A 305 3.96 0.81 -20.63
C LEU A 305 5.11 1.81 -20.85
N SER A 306 5.96 2.01 -19.84
CA SER A 306 7.10 2.94 -19.93
C SER A 306 8.25 2.43 -20.81
N ARG A 307 8.26 1.12 -21.12
CA ARG A 307 9.27 0.47 -21.97
C ARG A 307 8.83 0.29 -23.43
N GLN A 308 7.58 0.60 -23.76
CA GLN A 308 7.13 0.55 -25.15
C GLN A 308 7.86 1.63 -25.97
N ASP A 309 8.15 1.30 -27.23
CA ASP A 309 8.85 2.20 -28.13
C ASP A 309 7.84 3.17 -28.75
N TRP A 310 7.75 4.37 -28.16
CA TRP A 310 6.83 5.42 -28.63
C TRP A 310 7.38 6.19 -29.83
N SER A 311 8.59 5.84 -30.31
CA SER A 311 9.23 6.42 -31.50
C SER A 311 8.42 6.20 -32.78
N GLY A 312 7.79 5.03 -32.95
CA GLY A 312 6.95 4.73 -34.12
C GLY A 312 5.66 5.56 -34.19
N SER A 313 5.16 6.02 -33.03
CA SER A 313 3.96 6.88 -32.94
C SER A 313 4.22 8.33 -33.36
N LEU A 314 5.50 8.71 -33.53
CA LEU A 314 5.93 10.02 -34.01
C LEU A 314 6.06 10.08 -35.54
N ALA A 315 5.99 8.95 -36.26
CA ALA A 315 6.07 8.91 -37.71
C ALA A 315 4.74 9.35 -38.34
N PRO A 316 4.73 10.21 -39.38
CA PRO A 316 3.51 10.56 -40.10
C PRO A 316 2.93 9.30 -40.76
N GLY A 317 1.83 8.76 -40.21
CA GLY A 317 1.10 7.61 -40.77
C GLY A 317 1.12 6.30 -39.97
N GLY A 318 1.73 6.24 -38.78
CA GLY A 318 1.81 5.01 -37.99
C GLY A 318 0.49 4.61 -37.31
N ALA A 319 -0.38 3.89 -38.03
CA ALA A 319 -1.45 3.10 -37.43
C ALA A 319 -0.83 2.09 -36.45
N LEU A 320 -1.35 2.07 -35.22
CA LEU A 320 -0.93 1.16 -34.16
C LEU A 320 -1.15 -0.29 -34.61
N GLU A 321 -0.10 -0.95 -35.06
CA GLU A 321 -0.04 -2.41 -35.09
C GLU A 321 -0.04 -2.88 -33.63
N ALA A 322 -1.24 -3.24 -33.17
CA ALA A 322 -1.44 -3.87 -31.87
C ALA A 322 -0.73 -5.23 -31.90
N ALA A 323 0.42 -5.33 -31.23
CA ALA A 323 1.07 -6.61 -30.99
C ALA A 323 0.17 -7.53 -30.12
N PRO A 324 0.20 -8.86 -30.35
CA PRO A 324 -0.75 -9.84 -29.82
C PRO A 324 -0.75 -9.99 -28.29
#